data_AF-A0A564Y829-F1
#
_entry.id   AF-A0A564Y829-F1
#
_cell.length_a   1.000
_cell.length_b   1.000
_cell.length_c   1.000
_cell.angle_alpha   90.00
_cell.angle_beta   90.00
_cell.angle_gamma   90.00
#
_symmetry.space_group_name_H-M   'P 1'
#
loop_
_entity.id
_entity.type
_entity.pdbx_description
1 polymer ?
#
loop_
_entity_poly.entity_id
_entity_poly.type
_entity_poly.pdbx_seq_one_letter_code
_entity_poly.pdbx_strand_id
1 'polypeptide(L)'
;MAVFTRGMTPDETANLTSAMVNHSEKMRWNDQKWAQFVVDKHSTGGVGDKTSLILAPMIAACGGKVPMISGRGLGITGGTIDKLESIEGYLSNIGTDQL
;
A
#
# COMPACT_ATOMS: atom_id res chain seq x y z
N MET A 1 -8.96 7.62 -19.69
CA MET A 1 -8.93 7.02 -21.05
C MET A 1 -7.83 7.60 -21.95
N ALA A 2 -7.63 8.92 -22.01
CA ALA A 2 -6.56 9.51 -22.84
C ALA A 2 -5.14 9.00 -22.50
N VAL A 3 -4.80 8.92 -21.20
CA VAL A 3 -3.52 8.34 -20.76
C VAL A 3 -3.37 6.88 -21.18
N PHE A 4 -4.45 6.09 -21.14
CA PHE A 4 -4.43 4.69 -21.57
C PHE A 4 -4.11 4.56 -23.07
N THR A 5 -4.66 5.45 -23.91
CA THR A 5 -4.46 5.38 -25.37
C THR A 5 -3.21 6.08 -25.87
N ARG A 6 -2.61 6.99 -25.09
CA ARG A 6 -1.45 7.81 -25.50
C ARG A 6 -0.18 7.55 -24.70
N GLY A 7 -0.28 6.90 -23.54
CA GLY A 7 0.82 6.73 -22.61
C GLY A 7 1.24 8.03 -21.93
N MET A 8 2.34 7.95 -21.18
CA MET A 8 3.03 9.06 -20.53
C MET A 8 4.53 8.76 -20.59
N THR A 9 5.34 9.82 -20.67
CA THR A 9 6.79 9.73 -20.48
C THR A 9 7.12 9.43 -19.01
N PRO A 10 8.36 9.00 -18.69
CA PRO A 10 8.80 8.83 -17.31
C PRO A 10 8.64 10.10 -16.46
N ASP A 11 8.96 11.28 -17.02
CA ASP A 11 8.84 12.56 -16.31
C ASP A 11 7.37 12.90 -16.00
N GLU A 12 6.48 12.70 -16.96
CA GLU A 12 5.04 12.90 -16.74
C GLU A 12 4.50 11.94 -15.66
N THR A 13 4.95 10.68 -15.65
CA THR A 13 4.56 9.67 -14.66
C THR A 13 5.07 10.04 -13.26
N ALA A 14 6.30 10.52 -13.16
CA ALA A 14 6.89 11.02 -11.92
C ALA A 14 6.15 12.26 -11.40
N ASN A 15 5.74 13.17 -12.30
CA ASN A 15 4.96 14.36 -11.94
C ASN A 15 3.56 13.99 -11.43
N LEU A 16 2.87 13.05 -12.08
CA LEU A 16 1.58 12.54 -11.61
C LEU A 16 1.71 11.93 -10.21
N THR A 17 2.71 11.08 -10.01
CA THR A 17 2.99 10.44 -8.71
C THR A 17 3.28 11.48 -7.64
N SER A 18 4.12 12.46 -7.95
CA SER A 18 4.48 13.54 -7.03
C SER A 18 3.27 14.41 -6.67
N ALA A 19 2.38 14.69 -7.63
CA ALA A 19 1.16 15.44 -7.37
C ALA A 19 0.22 14.69 -6.40
N MET A 20 0.03 13.38 -6.60
CA MET A 20 -0.76 12.54 -5.69
C MET A 20 -0.17 12.53 -4.27
N VAL A 21 1.14 12.36 -4.15
CA VAL A 21 1.83 12.34 -2.84
C VAL A 21 1.80 13.71 -2.17
N ASN A 22 1.97 14.81 -2.92
CA ASN A 22 2.04 16.15 -2.34
C ASN A 22 0.68 16.70 -1.90
N HIS A 23 -0.41 16.21 -2.49
CA HIS A 23 -1.76 16.59 -2.08
C HIS A 23 -2.33 15.72 -0.95
N SER A 24 -1.62 14.67 -0.55
CA SER A 24 -2.04 13.73 0.49
C SER A 24 -1.38 14.02 1.84
N GLU A 25 -1.99 13.55 2.91
CA GLU A 25 -1.34 13.48 4.21
C GLU A 25 -0.13 12.52 4.14
N LYS A 26 0.94 12.87 4.85
CA LYS A 26 2.20 12.12 4.85
C LYS A 26 2.46 11.58 6.25
N MET A 27 2.45 10.26 6.40
CA MET A 27 2.91 9.62 7.62
C MET A 27 4.41 9.87 7.81
N ARG A 28 4.81 10.29 9.02
CA ARG A 28 6.21 10.55 9.37
C ARG A 28 6.53 9.94 10.72
N TRP A 29 7.65 9.23 10.76
CA TRP A 29 8.13 8.55 11.98
C TRP A 29 9.53 9.00 12.37
N ASN A 30 9.97 10.18 11.93
CA ASN A 30 11.36 10.63 12.04
C ASN A 30 11.88 10.66 13.48
N ASP A 31 11.00 10.85 14.47
CA ASP A 31 11.36 10.88 15.89
C ASP A 31 11.41 9.48 16.54
N GLN A 32 11.10 8.43 15.78
CA GLN A 32 11.03 7.05 16.26
C GLN A 32 12.32 6.29 15.96
N LYS A 33 12.91 5.66 16.98
CA LYS A 33 14.13 4.82 16.82
C LYS A 33 13.97 3.68 15.81
N TRP A 34 12.74 3.25 15.57
CA TRP A 34 12.41 2.17 14.65
C TRP A 34 12.17 2.63 13.21
N ALA A 35 12.22 3.93 12.90
CA ALA A 35 11.92 4.47 11.57
C ALA A 35 12.74 3.84 10.45
N GLN A 36 14.01 3.50 10.72
CA GLN A 36 14.91 2.82 9.78
C GLN A 36 14.49 1.39 9.43
N PHE A 37 13.54 0.80 10.15
CA PHE A 37 13.00 -0.54 9.90
C PHE A 37 11.65 -0.51 9.17
N VAL A 38 11.20 0.67 8.72
CA VAL A 38 9.99 0.80 7.92
C VAL A 38 10.24 0.24 6.52
N VAL A 39 9.47 -0.79 6.17
CA VAL A 39 9.54 -1.47 4.87
C VAL A 39 8.13 -1.80 4.39
N ASP A 40 7.96 -1.87 3.08
CA ASP A 40 6.69 -2.28 2.47
C ASP A 40 6.94 -3.14 1.23
N LYS A 41 5.92 -3.91 0.86
CA LYS A 41 5.90 -4.71 -0.35
C LYS A 41 4.58 -4.48 -1.07
N HIS A 42 4.67 -4.07 -2.33
CA HIS A 42 3.51 -3.94 -3.21
C HIS A 42 3.51 -5.01 -4.32
N SER A 43 2.33 -5.51 -4.69
CA SER A 43 2.13 -6.40 -5.83
C SER A 43 1.48 -5.62 -6.97
N THR A 44 1.85 -5.87 -8.22
CA THR A 44 1.12 -5.28 -9.37
C THR A 44 -0.26 -5.91 -9.58
N GLY A 45 -0.52 -7.07 -8.96
CA GLY A 45 -1.78 -7.81 -9.05
C GLY A 45 -1.57 -9.26 -9.48
N GLY A 46 -2.40 -10.17 -8.97
CA GLY A 46 -2.35 -11.59 -9.31
C GLY A 46 -3.58 -12.36 -8.82
N VAL A 47 -3.98 -13.38 -9.57
CA VAL A 47 -5.09 -14.26 -9.18
C VAL A 47 -4.64 -15.14 -8.01
N GLY A 48 -5.35 -15.04 -6.89
CA GLY A 48 -5.00 -15.79 -5.67
C GLY A 48 -3.76 -15.27 -4.92
N ASP A 49 -3.21 -14.09 -5.28
CA ASP A 49 -2.04 -13.54 -4.59
C ASP A 49 -2.38 -13.17 -3.14
N LYS A 50 -1.90 -13.98 -2.20
CA LYS A 50 -2.04 -13.78 -0.75
C LYS A 50 -0.71 -13.44 -0.08
N THR A 51 0.31 -13.10 -0.86
CA THR A 51 1.67 -12.85 -0.35
C THR A 51 1.66 -11.78 0.73
N SER A 52 0.94 -10.68 0.53
CA SER A 52 0.91 -9.56 1.47
C SER A 52 0.30 -9.93 2.84
N LEU A 53 -0.72 -10.81 2.86
CA LEU A 53 -1.35 -11.30 4.11
C LEU A 53 -0.36 -12.06 4.99
N ILE A 54 0.60 -12.76 4.37
CA ILE A 54 1.57 -13.61 5.08
C ILE A 54 2.84 -12.81 5.36
N LEU A 55 3.31 -12.03 4.39
CA LEU A 55 4.59 -11.34 4.45
C LEU A 55 4.60 -10.18 5.45
N ALA A 56 3.50 -9.42 5.55
CA ALA A 56 3.41 -8.31 6.49
C ALA A 56 3.65 -8.76 7.96
N PRO A 57 2.94 -9.78 8.50
CA PRO A 57 3.20 -10.24 9.86
C PRO A 57 4.55 -10.95 10.00
N MET A 58 5.06 -11.65 8.98
CA MET A 58 6.40 -12.25 9.03
C MET A 58 7.50 -11.19 9.20
N ILE A 59 7.44 -10.11 8.41
CA ILE A 59 8.40 -9.00 8.54
C ILE A 59 8.25 -8.32 9.90
N ALA A 60 7.03 -8.10 10.37
CA ALA A 60 6.77 -7.51 11.68
C ALA A 60 7.37 -8.37 12.83
N ALA A 61 7.25 -9.70 12.73
CA ALA A 61 7.84 -10.64 13.69
C ALA A 61 9.37 -10.61 13.68
N CYS A 62 10.00 -10.26 12.55
CA CYS A 62 11.44 -10.07 12.43
C CYS A 62 11.92 -8.67 12.86
N GLY A 63 11.05 -7.82 13.40
CA GLY A 63 11.38 -6.48 13.89
C GLY A 63 11.18 -5.35 12.87
N GLY A 64 10.71 -5.66 11.66
CA GLY A 64 10.32 -4.65 10.67
C GLY A 64 9.04 -3.90 11.05
N LYS A 65 8.80 -2.76 10.41
CA LYS A 65 7.58 -1.95 10.57
C LYS A 65 6.90 -1.84 9.21
N VAL A 66 5.66 -2.29 9.11
CA VAL A 66 4.97 -2.48 7.82
C VAL A 66 3.68 -1.65 7.77
N PRO A 67 3.77 -0.32 7.58
CA PRO A 67 2.61 0.56 7.41
C PRO A 67 2.02 0.43 6.00
N MET A 68 1.57 -0.78 5.65
CA MET A 68 1.12 -1.12 4.29
C MET A 68 -0.17 -0.40 3.95
N ILE A 69 -0.12 0.48 2.95
CA ILE A 69 -1.32 0.98 2.25
C ILE A 69 -1.62 0.00 1.12
N SER A 70 -2.73 -0.72 1.22
CA SER A 70 -3.12 -1.73 0.24
C SER A 70 -4.36 -1.34 -0.56
N GLY A 71 -4.64 -2.12 -1.60
CA GLY A 71 -5.76 -1.88 -2.51
C GLY A 71 -6.87 -2.91 -2.38
N ARG A 72 -8.02 -2.54 -2.95
CA ARG A 72 -9.10 -3.46 -3.34
C ARG A 72 -8.81 -4.10 -4.70
N GLY A 73 -9.71 -4.97 -5.17
CA GLY A 73 -9.61 -5.61 -6.48
C GLY A 73 -9.50 -4.61 -7.63
N LEU A 74 -8.67 -4.94 -8.61
CA LEU A 74 -8.44 -4.14 -9.82
C LEU A 74 -8.39 -5.06 -11.04
N GLY A 75 -9.26 -4.80 -12.01
CA GLY A 75 -9.46 -5.68 -13.16
C GLY A 75 -9.92 -7.07 -12.72
N ILE A 76 -9.26 -8.13 -13.19
CA ILE A 76 -9.56 -9.52 -12.82
C ILE A 76 -8.86 -9.98 -11.52
N THR A 77 -8.06 -9.12 -10.89
CA THR A 77 -7.26 -9.48 -9.72
C THR A 77 -7.93 -9.01 -8.44
N GLY A 78 -7.88 -9.83 -7.38
CA GLY A 78 -8.49 -9.51 -6.08
C GLY A 78 -7.53 -8.74 -5.16
N GLY A 79 -8.06 -7.82 -4.36
CA GLY A 79 -7.28 -6.96 -3.46
C GLY A 79 -6.90 -7.64 -2.14
N THR A 80 -5.91 -7.08 -1.44
CA THR A 80 -5.56 -7.49 -0.07
C THR A 80 -6.63 -7.02 0.92
N ILE A 81 -7.16 -5.80 0.73
CA ILE A 81 -8.21 -5.25 1.60
C ILE A 81 -9.44 -6.14 1.59
N ASP A 82 -9.93 -6.54 0.41
CA ASP A 82 -11.15 -7.36 0.29
C ASP A 82 -10.98 -8.73 0.98
N LYS A 83 -9.76 -9.28 0.99
CA LYS A 83 -9.45 -10.53 1.69
C LYS A 83 -9.44 -10.33 3.21
N LEU A 84 -8.88 -9.23 3.70
CA LEU A 84 -8.83 -8.93 5.13
C LEU A 84 -10.21 -8.61 5.69
N GLU A 85 -11.05 -7.89 4.94
CA GLU A 85 -12.44 -7.58 5.31
C GLU A 85 -13.36 -8.81 5.33
N SER A 86 -12.91 -9.97 4.83
CA SER A 86 -13.63 -11.23 5.04
C SER A 86 -13.57 -11.73 6.49
N ILE A 87 -12.63 -11.19 7.29
CA ILE A 87 -12.55 -11.43 8.73
C ILE A 87 -13.55 -10.50 9.42
N GLU A 88 -14.49 -11.07 10.16
CA GLU A 88 -15.51 -10.32 10.89
C GLU A 88 -14.86 -9.29 11.84
N GLY A 89 -15.30 -8.04 11.74
CA GLY A 89 -14.81 -6.92 12.56
C GLY A 89 -13.48 -6.30 12.10
N TYR A 90 -12.89 -6.73 10.99
CA TYR A 90 -11.68 -6.10 10.45
C TYR A 90 -11.98 -4.71 9.88
N LEU A 91 -11.24 -3.69 10.34
CA LEU A 91 -11.36 -2.30 9.87
C LEU A 91 -10.14 -1.95 9.02
N SER A 92 -10.32 -1.80 7.71
CA SER A 92 -9.22 -1.40 6.79
C SER A 92 -9.09 0.11 6.60
N ASN A 93 -10.13 0.88 6.93
CA ASN A 93 -10.13 2.33 6.81
C ASN A 93 -9.99 2.96 8.20
N ILE A 94 -8.76 3.26 8.57
CA ILE A 94 -8.38 3.83 9.86
C ILE A 94 -7.71 5.20 9.66
N GLY A 95 -7.78 6.05 10.67
CA GLY A 95 -7.09 7.34 10.67
C GLY A 95 -5.58 7.18 10.81
N THR A 96 -4.82 8.20 10.39
CA THR A 96 -3.35 8.22 10.52
C THR A 96 -2.88 8.25 11.97
N ASP A 97 -3.73 8.69 12.89
CA ASP A 97 -3.53 8.66 14.34
C ASP A 97 -3.55 7.24 14.93
N GLN A 98 -4.11 6.28 14.19
CA GLN A 98 -4.21 4.87 14.59
C GLN A 98 -3.09 3.98 14.00
N LEU A 99 -2.18 4.56 13.21
CA LEU A 99 -1.06 3.89 12.52
C LEU A 99 0.29 4.14 13.22
#